data_AF-A0A969TES8-F1
#
_entry.id   AF-A0A969TES8-F1
#
_cell.length_a   1.000
_cell.length_b   1.000
_cell.length_c   1.000
_cell.angle_alpha   90.00
_cell.angle_beta   90.00
_cell.angle_gamma   90.00
#
_symmetry.space_group_name_H-M   'P 1'
#
loop_
_entity.id
_entity.type
_entity.pdbx_description
1 polymer ?
#
loop_
_entity_poly.entity_id
_entity_poly.type
_entity_poly.pdbx_seq_one_letter_code
_entity_poly.pdbx_strand_id
1 'polypeptide(L)' 'MKEKKNLENFPQTLKKGIWILGTTSWMFGISDRSIASLADSYISAIDLIQLFTASFFFVSWLFLKPE' A
#
# COMPACT_ATOMS: atom_id res chain seq x y z
N MET A 1 -30.63 -16.98 12.53
CA MET A 1 -30.17 -15.64 12.09
C MET A 1 -28.76 -15.23 12.53
N LYS A 2 -28.13 -15.84 13.57
CA LYS A 2 -26.77 -15.45 14.02
C LYS A 2 -25.62 -15.91 13.11
N GLU A 3 -25.81 -16.98 12.33
CA GLU A 3 -24.75 -17.60 11.54
C GLU A 3 -24.41 -16.80 10.27
N LYS A 4 -25.43 -16.26 9.58
CA LYS A 4 -25.22 -15.44 8.36
C LYS A 4 -24.44 -14.15 8.63
N LYS A 5 -24.65 -13.53 9.80
CA LYS A 5 -23.95 -12.30 10.19
C LYS A 5 -22.43 -12.50 10.34
N ASN A 6 -21.97 -13.71 10.67
CA ASN A 6 -20.52 -14.01 10.73
C ASN A 6 -19.90 -14.18 9.34
N LEU A 7 -20.61 -14.85 8.43
CA LEU A 7 -20.15 -15.06 7.05
C LEU A 7 -20.08 -13.77 6.24
N GLU A 8 -20.95 -12.79 6.53
CA GLU A 8 -20.94 -11.48 5.85
C GLU A 8 -19.85 -10.53 6.39
N ASN A 9 -19.45 -10.71 7.66
CA ASN A 9 -18.37 -9.93 8.29
C ASN A 9 -16.96 -10.42 7.93
N PHE A 10 -16.82 -11.70 7.56
CA PHE A 10 -15.53 -12.30 7.18
C PHE A 10 -14.90 -11.64 5.94
N PRO A 11 -15.61 -11.48 4.79
CA PRO A 11 -15.04 -10.80 3.62
C PRO A 11 -14.75 -9.32 3.89
N GLN A 12 -15.52 -8.65 4.76
CA GLN A 12 -15.23 -7.27 5.17
C GLN A 12 -13.92 -7.16 5.96
N THR A 13 -13.68 -8.10 6.87
CA THR A 13 -12.45 -8.16 7.67
C THR A 13 -11.24 -8.51 6.81
N LEU A 14 -11.39 -9.47 5.88
CA LEU A 14 -10.34 -9.81 4.90
C LEU A 14 -10.01 -8.64 3.98
N LYS A 15 -11.02 -7.93 3.46
CA LYS A 15 -10.82 -6.73 2.64
C LYS A 15 -10.03 -5.67 3.40
N LYS A 16 -10.38 -5.40 4.66
CA LYS A 16 -9.60 -4.50 5.53
C LYS A 16 -8.18 -5.01 5.77
N GLY A 17 -8.00 -6.31 6.00
CA GLY A 17 -6.68 -6.93 6.17
C GLY A 17 -5.80 -6.76 4.92
N ILE A 18 -6.31 -7.10 3.74
CA ILE A 18 -5.60 -6.92 2.46
C ILE A 18 -5.31 -5.44 2.20
N TRP A 19 -6.23 -4.54 2.54
CA TRP A 19 -6.02 -3.11 2.40
C TRP A 19 -4.90 -2.60 3.32
N ILE A 20 -4.87 -3.03 4.58
CA ILE A 20 -3.80 -2.70 5.54
C ILE A 20 -2.46 -3.29 5.10
N LEU A 21 -2.42 -4.57 4.70
CA LEU A 21 -1.21 -5.23 4.22
C LEU A 21 -0.68 -4.59 2.93
N GLY A 22 -1.58 -4.19 2.04
CA GLY A 22 -1.21 -3.40 0.86
C GLY A 22 -0.60 -2.07 1.28
N THR A 23 -1.25 -1.34 2.19
CA THR A 23 -0.78 -0.04 2.69
C THR A 23 0.62 -0.15 3.31
N THR A 24 0.87 -1.15 4.15
CA THR A 24 2.18 -1.37 4.76
C THR A 24 3.23 -1.84 3.74
N SER A 25 2.85 -2.67 2.78
CA SER A 25 3.74 -3.10 1.68
C SER A 25 4.18 -1.93 0.81
N TRP A 26 3.26 -1.02 0.46
CA TRP A 26 3.58 0.21 -0.27
C TRP A 26 4.51 1.12 0.52
N MET A 27 4.21 1.37 1.80
CA MET A 27 5.08 2.18 2.68
C MET A 27 6.48 1.58 2.80
N PHE A 28 6.58 0.26 2.95
CA PHE A 28 7.85 -0.45 3.03
C PHE A 28 8.63 -0.40 1.71
N GLY A 29 7.98 -0.67 0.57
CA GLY A 29 8.62 -0.63 -0.75
C GLY A 29 9.09 0.76 -1.18
N ILE A 30 8.33 1.81 -0.84
CA ILE A 30 8.76 3.20 -1.05
C ILE A 30 9.96 3.52 -0.17
N SER A 31 9.94 3.09 1.09
CA SER A 31 11.04 3.34 2.04
C SER A 31 12.32 2.61 1.62
N ASP A 32 12.22 1.34 1.22
CA ASP A 32 13.36 0.54 0.72
C ASP A 32 14.04 1.21 -0.47
N ARG A 33 13.27 1.60 -1.49
CA ARG A 33 13.79 2.31 -2.66
C ARG A 33 14.33 3.69 -2.32
N SER A 34 13.70 4.41 -1.41
CA SER A 34 14.22 5.70 -0.93
C SER A 34 15.56 5.52 -0.22
N ILE A 35 15.70 4.51 0.64
CA ILE A 35 16.93 4.23 1.38
C ILE A 35 18.04 3.80 0.41
N ALA A 36 17.74 2.96 -0.58
CA ALA A 36 18.70 2.57 -1.62
C ALA A 36 19.18 3.78 -2.43
N SER A 37 18.26 4.65 -2.86
CA SER A 37 18.57 5.88 -3.60
C SER A 37 19.27 6.96 -2.76
N LEU A 38 19.14 6.91 -1.43
CA LEU A 38 19.90 7.77 -0.51
C LEU A 38 21.29 7.20 -0.17
N ALA A 39 21.43 5.87 -0.21
CA ALA A 39 22.70 5.18 0.03
C ALA A 39 23.64 5.31 -1.17
N ASP A 40 23.11 5.18 -2.38
CA ASP A 40 23.79 5.69 -3.58
C ASP A 40 23.78 7.22 -3.47
N SER A 41 24.92 7.88 -3.34
CA SER A 41 25.01 9.33 -3.06
C SER A 41 24.56 10.25 -4.21
N TYR A 42 23.69 9.74 -5.09
CA TYR A 42 23.16 10.37 -6.28
C TYR A 42 21.66 10.06 -6.39
N ILE A 43 20.82 11.07 -6.16
CA ILE A 43 19.38 10.92 -6.39
C ILE A 43 19.16 10.90 -7.90
N SER A 44 19.01 9.70 -8.47
CA SER A 44 18.70 9.54 -9.89
C SER A 44 17.31 10.09 -10.16
N ALA A 45 17.15 10.86 -11.24
CA ALA A 45 15.84 11.37 -11.68
C ALA A 45 14.82 10.24 -11.91
N ILE A 46 15.32 9.05 -12.23
CA ILE A 46 14.50 7.85 -12.43
C ILE A 46 13.91 7.35 -11.10
N ASP A 47 14.70 7.37 -10.02
CA ASP A 47 14.25 6.95 -8.69
C ASP A 47 13.15 7.89 -8.19
N LEU A 48 13.30 9.20 -8.45
CA LEU A 48 12.29 10.19 -8.09
C LEU A 48 10.95 9.95 -8.82
N ILE A 49 10.98 9.72 -10.13
CA ILE A 49 9.78 9.42 -10.92
C ILE A 49 9.14 8.11 -10.45
N GLN A 50 9.95 7.13 -10.09
CA GLN A 50 9.50 5.83 -9.63
C GLN A 50 8.89 5.92 -8.22
N LEU A 51 9.47 6.73 -7.35
CA LEU A 51 8.92 7.06 -6.03
C LEU A 51 7.59 7.79 -6.16
N PHE A 52 7.51 8.75 -7.09
CA PHE A 52 6.30 9.52 -7.36
C PHE A 52 5.19 8.63 -7.91
N THR A 53 5.51 7.74 -8.87
CA THR A 53 4.55 6.78 -9.43
C THR A 53 4.08 5.79 -8.37
N ALA A 54 4.99 5.26 -7.54
CA ALA A 54 4.64 4.38 -6.43
C ALA A 54 3.75 5.09 -5.40
N SER A 55 4.04 6.35 -5.11
CA SER A 55 3.22 7.19 -4.21
C SER A 55 1.84 7.47 -4.82
N PHE A 56 1.74 7.72 -6.12
CA PHE A 56 0.47 7.94 -6.81
C PHE A 56 -0.41 6.68 -6.81
N PHE A 57 0.23 5.52 -7.01
CA PHE A 57 -0.44 4.23 -6.93
C PHE A 57 -0.86 3.89 -5.49
N PHE A 58 -0.05 4.27 -4.50
CA PHE A 58 -0.38 4.17 -3.08
C PHE A 58 -1.58 5.06 -2.70
N VAL A 59 -1.65 6.30 -3.19
CA VAL A 59 -2.80 7.18 -2.97
C VAL A 59 -4.05 6.62 -3.64
N SER A 60 -3.91 6.06 -4.85
CA SER A 60 -5.00 5.36 -5.53
C SER A 60 -5.47 4.13 -4.72
N TRP A 61 -4.53 3.39 -4.13
CA TRP A 61 -4.82 2.25 -3.24
C TRP A 61 -5.53 2.67 -1.95
N LEU A 62 -5.14 3.80 -1.35
CA LEU A 62 -5.82 4.38 -0.20
C LEU A 62 -7.25 4.80 -0.56
N PHE A 63 -7.48 5.34 -1.76
CA PHE A 63 -8.81 5.71 -2.26
C PHE A 63 -9.70 4.50 -2.53
N LEU A 64 -9.12 3.36 -2.92
CA LEU A 64 -9.82 2.09 -3.09
C LEU A 64 -10.17 1.41 -1.76
N LYS A 65 -10.14 2.18 -0.65
CA LYS A 65 -10.54 1.72 0.68
C LYS A 65 -11.89 1.02 0.58
N PRO A 66 -11.98 -0.24 1.03
CA PRO A 66 -13.25 -0.95 1.06
C PRO A 66 -14.17 -0.27 2.08
N GLU A 67 -15.26 0.32 1.58
CA GLU A 67 -16.41 0.75 2.37
C GLU A 67 -17.11 -0.46 3.02
#